data_AF-A0A5S3VW66-F1
#
_entry.id   AF-A0A5S3VW66-F1
#
_cell.length_a   1.000
_cell.length_b   1.000
_cell.length_c   1.000
_cell.angle_alpha   90.00
_cell.angle_beta   90.00
_cell.angle_gamma   90.00
#
_symmetry.space_group_name_H-M   'P 1'
#
loop_
_entity.id
_entity.type
_entity.pdbx_description
1 polymer ?
#
loop_
_entity_poly.entity_id
_entity_poly.type
_entity_poly.pdbx_seq_one_letter_code
_entity_poly.pdbx_strand_id
1 'polypeptide(L)'
;WLIEQGVPFDMEVDSKGKERFHLTREGGHSHRRILHAADATGKAVQTTLISQVQLHPKINILEQYNAIDLIKDKHGDSSDIKGVYVYNRKADRVE
;
A
#
# COMPACT_ATOMS: atom_id res chain seq x y z
N TRP A 1 -12.05 -4.02 4.18
CA TRP A 1 -11.06 -4.07 3.07
C TRP A 1 -9.71 -4.68 3.44
N LEU A 2 -8.75 -4.03 4.13
CA LEU A 2 -7.41 -4.66 4.38
C LEU A 2 -7.48 -6.02 5.10
N ILE A 3 -8.41 -6.14 6.05
CA ILE A 3 -8.74 -7.41 6.71
C ILE A 3 -9.20 -8.46 5.69
N GLU A 4 -10.05 -8.09 4.73
CA GLU A 4 -10.53 -8.99 3.66
C GLU A 4 -9.41 -9.38 2.68
N GLN A 5 -8.40 -8.51 2.50
CA GLN A 5 -7.21 -8.84 1.71
C GLN A 5 -6.25 -9.79 2.45
N GLY A 6 -6.56 -10.14 3.70
CA GLY A 6 -5.79 -11.11 4.48
C GLY A 6 -4.66 -10.52 5.31
N VAL A 7 -4.68 -9.20 5.59
CA VAL A 7 -3.69 -8.62 6.51
C VAL A 7 -3.89 -9.22 7.92
N PRO A 8 -2.86 -9.85 8.50
CA PRO A 8 -2.99 -10.59 9.75
C PRO A 8 -2.88 -9.65 10.96
N PHE A 9 -3.93 -8.87 11.21
CA PHE A 9 -4.02 -8.06 12.42
C PHE A 9 -4.19 -8.93 13.67
N ASP A 10 -3.62 -8.50 14.79
CA ASP A 10 -3.65 -9.25 16.03
C ASP A 10 -5.08 -9.38 16.57
N MET A 11 -5.40 -10.57 17.07
CA MET A 11 -6.69 -10.92 17.66
C MET A 11 -6.51 -11.18 19.16
N GLU A 12 -7.53 -10.88 19.95
CA GLU A 12 -7.63 -11.23 21.36
C GLU A 12 -8.96 -11.93 21.64
N VAL A 13 -8.99 -12.77 22.67
CA VAL A 13 -10.21 -13.41 23.15
C VAL A 13 -10.70 -12.65 24.38
N ASP A 14 -11.94 -12.20 24.37
CA ASP A 14 -12.52 -11.52 25.52
C ASP A 14 -12.84 -12.49 26.68
N SER A 15 -13.23 -11.94 27.84
CA SER A 15 -13.58 -12.73 29.02
C SER A 15 -14.80 -13.66 28.84
N LYS A 16 -15.53 -13.52 27.73
CA LYS A 16 -16.67 -14.37 27.36
C LYS A 16 -16.29 -15.39 26.28
N GLY A 17 -15.00 -15.50 25.93
CA GLY A 17 -14.51 -16.44 24.93
C GLY A 17 -14.70 -15.98 23.48
N LYS A 18 -15.06 -14.72 23.24
CA LYS A 18 -15.28 -14.20 21.89
C LYS A 18 -14.01 -13.57 21.32
N GLU A 19 -13.63 -13.98 20.12
CA GLU A 19 -12.55 -13.34 19.37
C GLU A 19 -12.92 -11.94 18.88
N ARG A 20 -11.96 -11.01 19.00
CA ARG A 20 -12.03 -9.65 18.47
C ARG A 20 -10.63 -9.15 18.12
N PHE A 21 -10.54 -8.06 17.36
CA PHE A 21 -9.24 -7.42 17.12
C PHE A 21 -8.66 -6.85 18.40
N HIS A 22 -7.37 -7.09 18.60
CA HIS A 22 -6.60 -6.42 19.65
C HIS A 22 -6.30 -4.99 19.18
N LEU A 23 -6.73 -4.00 19.98
CA LEU A 23 -6.59 -2.59 19.66
C LEU A 23 -5.65 -1.91 20.67
N THR A 24 -4.69 -1.16 20.16
CA THR A 24 -3.80 -0.33 20.98
C THR A 24 -4.26 1.13 20.96
N ARG A 25 -3.64 1.94 21.83
CA ARG A 25 -3.88 3.38 21.96
C ARG A 25 -2.53 4.09 21.94
N GLU A 26 -2.37 5.02 21.00
CA GLU A 26 -1.17 5.84 20.86
C GLU A 26 -1.39 7.26 21.37
N GLY A 27 -0.33 8.08 21.37
CA GLY A 27 -0.39 9.48 21.79
C GLY A 27 -1.49 10.27 21.07
N GLY A 28 -2.25 11.07 21.81
CA GLY A 28 -3.36 11.87 21.27
C GLY A 28 -4.70 11.13 21.11
N HIS A 29 -4.76 9.82 21.38
CA HIS A 29 -6.01 9.08 21.33
C HIS A 29 -6.65 8.91 22.72
N SER A 30 -7.94 9.26 22.84
CA SER A 30 -8.72 8.99 24.05
C SER A 30 -9.17 7.53 24.19
N HIS A 31 -9.25 6.78 23.08
CA HIS A 31 -9.77 5.41 22.99
C HIS A 31 -8.82 4.50 22.22
N ARG A 32 -8.81 3.20 22.54
CA ARG A 32 -8.09 2.16 21.77
C ARG A 32 -8.73 2.01 20.39
N ARG A 33 -7.99 2.32 19.34
CA ARG A 33 -8.51 2.35 17.96
C ARG A 33 -7.46 2.04 16.90
N ILE A 34 -6.28 1.61 17.31
CA ILE A 34 -5.17 1.33 16.41
C ILE A 34 -5.08 -0.18 16.25
N LEU A 35 -5.35 -0.64 15.02
CA LEU A 35 -5.07 -2.01 14.61
C LEU A 35 -3.56 -2.18 14.42
N HIS A 36 -3.03 -3.32 14.81
CA HIS A 36 -1.63 -3.65 14.62
C HIS A 36 -1.43 -5.13 14.34
N ALA A 37 -0.24 -5.47 13.81
CA ALA A 37 0.23 -6.83 13.65
C ALA A 37 1.59 -6.91 14.36
N ALA A 38 1.59 -7.42 15.59
CA ALA A 38 2.72 -7.34 16.52
C ALA A 38 3.34 -5.93 16.56
N ASP A 39 4.65 -5.84 16.36
CA ASP A 39 5.47 -4.62 16.30
C ASP A 39 5.78 -4.18 14.85
N ALA A 40 5.23 -4.85 13.84
CA ALA A 40 5.62 -4.70 12.44
C ALA A 40 4.42 -4.56 11.47
N THR A 41 3.40 -3.80 11.87
CA THR A 41 2.17 -3.59 11.07
C THR A 41 2.45 -3.13 9.64
N GLY A 42 3.40 -2.20 9.45
CA GLY A 42 3.78 -1.73 8.12
C GLY A 42 4.28 -2.84 7.20
N LYS A 43 5.12 -3.74 7.72
CA LYS A 43 5.63 -4.91 6.99
C LYS A 43 4.50 -5.89 6.65
N ALA A 44 3.60 -6.15 7.59
CA ALA A 44 2.46 -7.05 7.38
C ALA A 44 1.54 -6.54 6.25
N VAL A 45 1.19 -5.25 6.30
CA VAL A 45 0.38 -4.60 5.26
C VAL A 45 1.09 -4.63 3.91
N GLN A 46 2.35 -4.19 3.86
CA GLN A 46 3.12 -4.11 2.61
C GLN A 46 3.30 -5.49 1.96
N THR A 47 3.69 -6.51 2.73
CA THR A 47 3.94 -7.86 2.19
C THR A 47 2.65 -8.49 1.66
N THR A 48 1.53 -8.32 2.38
CA THR A 48 0.22 -8.83 1.94
C THR A 48 -0.21 -8.20 0.61
N LEU A 49 -0.14 -6.86 0.51
CA LEU A 49 -0.56 -6.16 -0.70
C LEU A 49 0.36 -6.46 -1.89
N ILE A 50 1.68 -6.54 -1.69
CA ILE A 50 2.62 -6.93 -2.75
C ILE A 50 2.30 -8.34 -3.26
N SER A 51 2.05 -9.30 -2.36
CA SER A 51 1.68 -10.66 -2.76
C SER A 51 0.40 -10.69 -3.59
N GLN A 52 -0.61 -9.90 -3.24
CA GLN A 52 -1.86 -9.81 -4.02
C GLN A 52 -1.60 -9.20 -5.41
N VAL A 53 -0.81 -8.13 -5.47
CA VAL A 53 -0.49 -7.45 -6.73
C VAL A 53 0.34 -8.35 -7.66
N GLN A 54 1.29 -9.12 -7.13
CA GLN A 54 2.10 -10.07 -7.91
C GLN A 54 1.27 -11.18 -8.56
N LEU A 55 0.15 -11.56 -7.96
CA LEU A 55 -0.75 -12.60 -8.48
C LEU A 55 -1.78 -12.06 -9.49
N HIS A 56 -1.87 -10.73 -9.65
CA HIS A 56 -2.92 -10.13 -10.47
C HIS A 56 -2.50 -9.99 -11.94
N PRO A 57 -3.19 -10.65 -12.89
CA PRO A 57 -2.71 -10.79 -14.28
C PRO A 57 -2.71 -9.50 -15.11
N LYS A 58 -3.37 -8.44 -14.62
CA LYS A 58 -3.43 -7.13 -15.29
C LYS A 58 -2.57 -6.06 -14.63
N ILE A 59 -1.81 -6.40 -13.59
CA ILE A 59 -0.91 -5.46 -12.93
C ILE A 59 0.53 -5.85 -13.25
N ASN A 60 1.30 -4.89 -13.76
CA ASN A 60 2.72 -5.05 -14.00
C ASN A 60 3.49 -4.28 -12.93
N ILE A 61 4.42 -4.95 -12.25
CA ILE A 61 5.31 -4.31 -11.27
C ILE A 61 6.61 -3.93 -11.97
N LEU A 62 6.89 -2.62 -12.02
CA LEU A 62 8.12 -2.07 -12.59
C LEU A 62 9.05 -1.61 -11.46
N GLU A 63 9.89 -2.52 -10.97
CA GLU A 63 10.88 -2.19 -9.94
C GLU A 63 12.08 -1.44 -10.53
N GLN A 64 12.67 -0.53 -9.75
CA GLN A 64 13.83 0.27 -10.15
C GLN A 64 13.54 1.25 -11.31
N TYR A 65 12.29 1.69 -11.43
CA TYR A 65 11.88 2.80 -12.29
C TYR A 65 11.61 4.03 -11.45
N ASN A 66 12.29 5.14 -11.75
CA ASN A 66 12.07 6.42 -11.09
C ASN A 66 11.22 7.32 -12.00
N ALA A 67 10.07 7.82 -11.53
CA ALA A 67 9.31 8.84 -12.25
C ALA A 67 10.10 10.15 -12.29
N ILE A 68 10.29 10.72 -13.48
CA ILE A 68 11.08 11.94 -13.70
C ILE A 68 10.19 13.15 -13.96
N ASP A 69 9.29 13.05 -14.94
CA ASP A 69 8.43 14.17 -15.33
C ASP A 69 7.12 13.69 -15.96
N LEU A 70 6.09 14.52 -15.93
CA LEU A 70 4.78 14.24 -16.50
C LEU A 70 4.70 14.70 -17.96
N ILE A 71 4.12 13.86 -18.82
CA ILE A 71 3.83 14.22 -20.20
C ILE A 71 2.49 14.96 -20.24
N LYS A 72 2.52 16.24 -20.60
CA LYS A 72 1.33 17.11 -20.71
C LYS A 72 0.87 17.24 -22.15
N ASP A 73 -0.44 17.37 -22.35
CA ASP A 73 -0.97 17.81 -23.63
C ASP A 73 -0.50 19.24 -23.93
N LYS A 74 -0.03 19.49 -25.15
CA LYS A 74 0.46 20.81 -25.59
C LYS A 74 -0.52 21.53 -26.52
N HIS A 75 -1.59 20.86 -26.95
CA HIS A 75 -2.46 21.33 -28.03
C HIS A 75 -3.92 21.54 -27.60
N GLY A 76 -4.26 21.30 -26.33
CA GLY A 76 -5.59 21.55 -25.77
C GLY A 76 -5.58 22.63 -24.69
N ASP A 77 -6.73 23.28 -24.48
CA ASP A 77 -6.98 24.19 -23.35
C ASP A 77 -7.02 23.47 -21.98
N SER A 78 -6.94 22.12 -21.97
CA SER A 78 -6.93 21.31 -20.76
C SER A 78 -5.51 20.93 -20.31
N SER A 79 -5.26 20.99 -19.00
CA SER A 79 -4.00 20.57 -18.36
C SER A 79 -3.92 19.04 -18.20
N ASP A 80 -4.25 18.28 -19.25
CA ASP A 80 -4.31 16.82 -19.18
C ASP A 80 -2.92 16.19 -19.16
N ILE A 81 -2.74 15.18 -18.30
CA ILE A 81 -1.55 14.35 -18.25
C ILE A 81 -1.77 13.11 -19.12
N LYS A 82 -0.87 12.87 -20.09
CA LYS A 82 -0.93 11.74 -21.03
C LYS A 82 0.05 10.61 -20.66
N GLY A 83 0.95 10.84 -19.72
CA GLY A 83 1.93 9.83 -19.29
C GLY A 83 2.99 10.39 -18.34
N VAL A 84 4.05 9.61 -18.15
CA VAL A 84 5.19 9.93 -17.29
C VAL A 84 6.46 9.43 -17.96
N TYR A 85 7.51 10.25 -17.97
CA TYR A 85 8.87 9.81 -18.28
C TYR A 85 9.45 9.08 -17.08
N VAL A 86 10.02 7.91 -17.30
CA VAL A 86 10.60 7.09 -16.24
C VAL A 86 12.06 6.81 -16.54
N TYR A 87 12.92 6.95 -15.54
CA TYR A 87 14.30 6.51 -15.65
C TYR A 87 14.39 5.05 -15.21
N ASN A 88 14.66 4.17 -16.16
CA ASN A 88 14.90 2.76 -15.94
C ASN A 88 16.34 2.54 -15.49
N ARG A 89 16.54 2.29 -14.19
CA ARG A 89 17.88 2.16 -13.61
C ARG A 89 18.64 0.93 -14.10
N LYS A 90 17.95 -0.11 -14.57
CA LYS A 90 18.60 -1.32 -15.11
C LYS A 90 19.13 -1.10 -16.52
N ALA A 91 18.39 -0.33 -17.33
CA ALA A 91 18.76 -0.04 -18.71
C ALA A 91 19.58 1.26 -18.87
N ASP A 92 19.76 2.02 -17.79
CA ASP A 92 20.45 3.31 -17.72
C ASP A 92 19.96 4.31 -18.78
N ARG A 93 18.64 4.45 -18.89
CA ARG A 93 18.00 5.39 -19.83
C ARG A 93 16.63 5.84 -19.37
N VAL A 94 16.16 6.94 -19.95
CA VAL A 94 14.79 7.41 -19.83
C VAL A 94 13.91 6.69 -20.86
N GLU A 95 12.75 6.24 -20.42
CA GLU A 95 11.68 5.59 -21.19
C GLU A 95 10.37 6.40 -21.09
#